data_AF-A0A3P6TK62-F1
#
_entry.id   AF-A0A3P6TK62-F1
#
_cell.length_a   1.000
_cell.length_b   1.000
_cell.length_c   1.000
_cell.angle_alpha   90.00
_cell.angle_beta   90.00
_cell.angle_gamma   90.00
#
_symmetry.space_group_name_H-M   'P 1'
#
loop_
_entity.id
_entity.type
_entity.pdbx_description
1 polymer ?
#
loop_
_entity_poly.entity_id
_entity_poly.type
_entity_poly.pdbx_seq_one_letter_code
_entity_poly.pdbx_strand_id
1 'polypeptide(L)'
;MTPEEKAMTVPSLRKEGNDLYAAGKWFEAAAKYEEALGLLEQLLLREKPGEPEHTSIDLQRVPFRVNLAQCQFKLKVGRLHSLALRSSLFFFLFFPF
;
A
#
# COMPACT_ATOMS: atom_id res chain seq x y z
N MET A 1 17.34 13.44 -9.51
CA MET A 1 17.29 12.61 -8.29
C MET A 1 18.38 11.55 -8.38
N THR A 2 19.42 11.70 -7.58
CA THR A 2 20.57 10.78 -7.56
C THR A 2 20.19 9.46 -6.86
N PRO A 3 20.95 8.37 -7.05
CA PRO A 3 20.72 7.11 -6.34
C PRO A 3 20.69 7.28 -4.81
N GLU A 4 21.51 8.19 -4.27
CA GLU A 4 21.61 8.47 -2.84
C GLU A 4 20.36 9.18 -2.30
N GLU A 5 19.77 10.10 -3.07
CA GLU A 5 18.52 10.78 -2.69
C GLU A 5 17.34 9.79 -2.68
N LYS A 6 17.28 8.88 -3.65
CA LYS A 6 16.24 7.83 -3.70
C LYS A 6 16.35 6.84 -2.54
N ALA A 7 17.57 6.54 -2.09
CA ALA A 7 17.81 5.67 -0.93
C ALA A 7 17.32 6.26 0.39
N MET A 8 17.22 7.59 0.53
CA MET A 8 16.61 8.24 1.70
C MET A 8 15.09 8.36 1.59
N THR A 9 14.57 8.49 0.36
CA THR A 9 13.12 8.64 0.13
C THR A 9 12.35 7.35 0.40
N VAL A 10 12.86 6.17 0.00
CA VAL A 10 12.15 4.89 0.17
C VAL A 10 11.88 4.57 1.67
N PRO A 11 12.85 4.73 2.60
CA PRO A 11 12.59 4.60 4.03
C PRO A 11 11.57 5.61 4.58
N SER A 12 11.58 6.87 4.09
CA SER A 12 10.59 7.89 4.49
C SER A 12 9.18 7.49 4.07
N LEU A 13 9.01 7.09 2.80
CA LEU A 13 7.73 6.64 2.27
C LEU A 13 7.19 5.42 3.01
N ARG A 14 8.08 4.49 3.41
CA ARG A 14 7.70 3.36 4.26
C ARG A 14 7.15 3.83 5.60
N LYS A 15 7.83 4.76 6.26
CA LYS A 15 7.40 5.29 7.55
C LYS A 15 6.06 6.01 7.43
N GLU A 16 5.93 6.94 6.48
CA GLU A 16 4.70 7.67 6.21
C GLU A 16 3.52 6.73 5.90
N GLY A 17 3.75 5.73 5.04
CA GLY A 17 2.74 4.72 4.72
C GLY A 17 2.31 3.91 5.94
N ASN A 18 3.26 3.51 6.78
CA ASN A 18 2.97 2.78 8.02
C ASN A 18 2.17 3.64 9.02
N ASP A 19 2.53 4.92 9.17
CA ASP A 19 1.84 5.85 10.05
C ASP A 19 0.39 6.08 9.59
N LEU A 20 0.18 6.27 8.28
CA LEU A 20 -1.15 6.37 7.68
C LEU A 20 -1.96 5.07 7.84
N TYR A 21 -1.31 3.91 7.67
CA TYR A 21 -1.95 2.62 7.85
C TYR A 21 -2.44 2.44 9.29
N ALA A 22 -1.60 2.78 10.27
CA ALA A 22 -1.94 2.72 11.69
C ALA A 22 -3.09 3.67 12.05
N ALA A 23 -3.18 4.83 11.37
CA ALA A 23 -4.28 5.78 11.52
C ALA A 23 -5.58 5.37 10.80
N GLY A 24 -5.64 4.20 10.14
CA GLY A 24 -6.80 3.75 9.39
C GLY A 24 -6.98 4.40 8.02
N LYS A 25 -6.02 5.24 7.60
CA LYS A 25 -6.01 5.96 6.32
C LYS A 25 -5.45 5.07 5.21
N TRP A 26 -6.16 3.98 4.92
CA TRP A 26 -5.65 2.90 4.06
C TRP A 26 -5.49 3.32 2.59
N PHE A 27 -6.28 4.29 2.11
CA PHE A 27 -6.15 4.79 0.75
C PHE A 27 -4.87 5.62 0.58
N GLU A 28 -4.62 6.53 1.51
CA GLU A 28 -3.41 7.35 1.54
C GLU A 28 -2.16 6.51 1.80
N ALA A 29 -2.25 5.50 2.68
CA ALA A 29 -1.18 4.55 2.91
C ALA A 29 -0.83 3.77 1.64
N ALA A 30 -1.83 3.29 0.90
CA ALA A 30 -1.63 2.59 -0.37
C ALA A 30 -0.88 3.47 -1.39
N ALA A 31 -1.27 4.73 -1.53
CA ALA A 31 -0.60 5.67 -2.42
C ALA A 31 0.89 5.85 -2.08
N LYS A 32 1.25 5.92 -0.79
CA LYS A 32 2.66 6.01 -0.35
C LYS A 32 3.46 4.75 -0.67
N TYR A 33 2.85 3.57 -0.52
CA TYR A 33 3.51 2.32 -0.89
C TYR A 33 3.67 2.17 -2.41
N GLU A 34 2.71 2.62 -3.20
CA GLU A 34 2.81 2.65 -4.67
C GLU A 34 3.91 3.61 -5.15
N GLU A 35 4.01 4.79 -4.52
CA GLU A 35 5.09 5.75 -4.80
C GLU A 35 6.47 5.12 -4.53
N ALA A 36 6.64 4.44 -3.39
CA ALA A 36 7.89 3.76 -3.06
C ALA A 36 8.22 2.63 -4.05
N LEU A 37 7.21 1.85 -4.46
CA LEU A 37 7.38 0.80 -5.48
C LEU A 37 7.80 1.37 -6.82
N GLY A 38 7.24 2.51 -7.25
CA GLY A 38 7.63 3.19 -8.48
C GLY A 38 9.09 3.66 -8.45
N LEU A 39 9.55 4.18 -7.31
CA LEU A 39 10.96 4.57 -7.15
C LEU A 39 11.90 3.36 -7.23
N LEU A 40 11.56 2.27 -6.55
CA LEU A 40 12.33 1.02 -6.58
C LEU A 40 12.38 0.40 -7.99
N GLU A 41 11.28 0.46 -8.74
CA GLU A 41 11.23 -0.04 -10.12
C GLU A 41 12.13 0.78 -11.05
N GLN A 42 12.16 2.10 -10.90
CA GLN A 42 13.09 2.95 -11.64
C GLN A 42 14.56 2.68 -11.30
N LEU A 43 14.86 2.29 -10.05
CA LEU A 43 16.21 1.89 -9.66
C LEU A 43 16.57 0.54 -10.26
N LEU A 44 15.64 -0.42 -10.22
CA LEU A 44 15.83 -1.77 -10.77
C LEU A 44 16.17 -1.73 -12.26
N LEU A 45 15.53 -0.84 -13.04
CA LEU A 45 15.79 -0.67 -14.47
C LEU A 45 17.21 -0.18 -14.81
N ARG A 46 17.94 0.36 -13.84
CA ARG A 46 19.32 0.83 -14.01
C ARG A 46 20.36 -0.24 -13.69
N GLU A 47 19.96 -1.25 -12.94
CA GLU A 47 20.82 -2.35 -12.54
C GLU A 47 20.68 -3.53 -13.49
N LYS A 48 21.76 -4.31 -13.63
CA LYS A 48 21.77 -5.48 -14.50
C LYS A 48 21.04 -6.65 -13.81
N PRO A 49 20.07 -7.29 -14.49
CA PRO A 49 19.37 -8.45 -13.92
C PRO A 49 20.33 -9.57 -13.52
N GLY A 50 20.13 -10.13 -12.33
CA GLY A 50 20.93 -11.23 -11.78
C GLY A 50 22.16 -10.81 -10.99
N GLU A 51 22.54 -9.53 -11.01
CA GLU A 51 23.60 -9.03 -10.13
C GLU A 51 23.08 -8.85 -8.68
N PRO A 52 23.98 -8.89 -7.67
CA PRO A 52 23.61 -8.75 -6.27
C PRO A 52 22.84 -7.46 -5.96
N GLU A 53 23.22 -6.34 -6.59
CA GLU A 53 22.61 -5.03 -6.42
C GLU A 53 21.16 -5.03 -6.93
N HIS A 54 20.93 -5.54 -8.15
CA HIS A 54 19.59 -5.71 -8.71
C HIS A 54 18.71 -6.58 -7.80
N THR A 55 19.25 -7.70 -7.34
CA THR A 55 18.53 -8.63 -6.45
C THR A 55 18.18 -7.96 -5.12
N SER A 56 19.10 -7.18 -4.56
CA SER A 56 18.89 -6.45 -3.29
C SER A 56 17.75 -5.43 -3.41
N ILE A 57 17.65 -4.71 -4.53
CA ILE A 57 16.59 -3.73 -4.79
C ILE A 57 15.26 -4.44 -4.98
N ASP A 58 15.23 -5.56 -5.70
CA ASP A 58 14.00 -6.32 -5.91
C ASP A 58 13.43 -6.88 -4.61
N LEU A 59 14.29 -7.39 -3.72
CA LEU A 59 13.89 -7.84 -2.39
C LEU A 59 13.29 -6.73 -1.53
N GLN A 60 13.75 -5.49 -1.67
CA GLN A 60 13.16 -4.35 -0.94
C GLN A 60 11.71 -4.07 -1.34
N ARG A 61 11.25 -4.49 -2.53
CA ARG A 61 9.87 -4.28 -3.00
C ARG A 61 8.87 -5.20 -2.28
N VAL A 62 9.32 -6.36 -1.79
CA VAL A 62 8.46 -7.37 -1.14
C VAL A 62 7.64 -6.78 0.01
N PRO A 63 8.23 -6.11 1.03
CA PRO A 63 7.45 -5.55 2.13
C PRO A 63 6.42 -4.50 1.67
N PHE A 64 6.75 -3.68 0.67
CA PHE A 64 5.79 -2.70 0.13
C PHE A 64 4.61 -3.37 -0.58
N ARG A 65 4.84 -4.44 -1.35
CA ARG A 65 3.77 -5.20 -1.99
C ARG A 65 2.84 -5.85 -0.96
N VAL A 66 3.40 -6.40 0.11
CA VAL A 66 2.61 -7.00 1.20
C VAL A 66 1.78 -5.92 1.90
N ASN A 67 2.37 -4.78 2.23
CA ASN A 67 1.65 -3.68 2.87
C ASN A 67 0.53 -3.10 1.97
N LEU A 68 0.78 -3.01 0.66
CA LEU A 68 -0.23 -2.59 -0.31
C LEU A 68 -1.40 -3.58 -0.37
N ALA A 69 -1.12 -4.89 -0.42
CA ALA A 69 -2.15 -5.93 -0.37
C ALA A 69 -2.98 -5.85 0.93
N GLN A 70 -2.34 -5.56 2.07
CA GLN A 70 -3.05 -5.33 3.33
C GLN A 70 -3.96 -4.11 3.27
N CYS A 71 -3.54 -3.01 2.65
CA CYS A 71 -4.39 -1.82 2.46
C CYS A 71 -5.63 -2.16 1.61
N GLN A 72 -5.42 -2.84 0.49
CA GLN A 72 -6.49 -3.26 -0.41
C GLN A 72 -7.50 -4.19 0.29
N PHE A 73 -7.00 -5.12 1.11
CA PHE A 73 -7.86 -5.98 1.92
C PHE A 73 -8.73 -5.17 2.90
N LYS A 74 -8.13 -4.22 3.64
CA LYS A 74 -8.87 -3.35 4.58
C LYS A 74 -9.94 -2.52 3.88
N LEU A 75 -9.62 -1.93 2.73
CA LEU A 75 -10.57 -1.16 1.92
C LEU A 75 -11.74 -2.02 1.42
N LYS A 76 -11.48 -3.26 1.00
CA LYS A 76 -12.53 -4.19 0.56
C LYS A 76 -13.43 -4.62 1.72
N VAL A 77 -12.84 -5.00 2.86
CA VAL A 77 -13.61 -5.39 4.06
C VAL A 77 -14.44 -4.22 4.60
N GLY A 78 -13.88 -3.01 4.65
CA GLY A 78 -14.64 -1.80 5.04
C GLY A 78 -15.81 -1.51 4.12
N ARG A 79 -15.65 -1.74 2.80
CA ARG A 79 -16.75 -1.63 1.83
C ARG A 79 -17.83 -2.69 2.05
N LEU A 80 -17.44 -3.94 2.31
CA LEU A 80 -18.39 -5.03 2.58
C LEU A 80 -19.18 -4.76 3.87
N HIS A 81 -18.51 -4.32 4.93
CA HIS A 81 -19.16 -3.98 6.20
C HIS A 81 -20.17 -2.83 6.03
N SER A 82 -19.80 -1.77 5.31
CA SER A 82 -20.72 -0.65 5.05
C SER A 82 -21.91 -1.04 4.17
N LEU A 83 -21.72 -1.94 3.19
CA LEU A 83 -22.82 -2.49 2.39
C LEU A 83 -23.75 -3.36 3.23
N ALA A 84 -23.21 -4.24 4.08
CA ALA A 84 -23.98 -5.09 4.99
C ALA A 84 -24.85 -4.25 5.95
N LEU A 85 -24.26 -3.21 6.57
CA LEU A 85 -24.98 -2.26 7.41
C LEU A 85 -26.11 -1.55 6.66
N ARG A 86 -25.89 -1.13 5.42
CA ARG A 86 -26.93 -0.51 4.59
C ARG A 86 -28.06 -1.48 4.26
N SER A 87 -27.76 -2.73 3.93
CA SER A 87 -28.78 -3.75 3.68
C SER A 87 -29.59 -4.09 4.94
N SER A 88 -28.93 -4.17 6.11
CA SER A 88 -29.62 -4.40 7.38
C SER A 88 -30.50 -3.22 7.76
N LEU A 89 -30.03 -1.98 7.64
CA LEU A 89 -30.86 -0.79 7.86
C LEU A 89 -32.05 -0.73 6.88
N PHE A 90 -31.85 -1.13 5.62
CA PHE A 90 -32.92 -1.18 4.64
C PHE A 90 -34.01 -2.18 5.04
N PHE A 91 -33.63 -3.34 5.57
CA PHE A 91 -34.58 -4.33 6.08
C PHE A 91 -35.41 -3.77 7.26
N PHE A 92 -34.76 -3.06 8.21
CA PHE A 92 -35.46 -2.44 9.34
C PHE A 92 -36.36 -1.26 8.96
N LEU A 93 -36.03 -0.51 7.90
CA LEU A 93 -36.81 0.67 7.47
C LEU A 93 -37.99 0.31 6.56
N PHE A 94 -37.91 -0.78 5.79
CA PHE A 94 -38.93 -1.15 4.79
C PHE A 94 -39.75 -2.39 5.13
N PHE A 95 -39.37 -3.16 6.15
CA PHE A 95 -40.20 -4.22 6.74
C PHE A 95 -40.33 -3.98 8.25
N PRO A 96 -41.19 -3.03 8.68
CA PRO A 96 -41.59 -3.00 10.07
C PRO A 96 -42.45 -4.24 10.31
N PHE A 97 -42.08 -5.05 11.31
CA PHE A 97 -43.01 -6.02 11.90
C PHE A 97 -44.22 -5.30 12.50
#